data_AF-A0A950VR62-F1
#
_entry.id   AF-A0A950VR62-F1
#
_cell.length_a   1.000
_cell.length_b   1.000
_cell.length_c   1.000
_cell.angle_alpha   90.00
_cell.angle_beta   90.00
_cell.angle_gamma   90.00
#
_symmetry.space_group_name_H-M   'P 1'
#
loop_
_entity.id
_entity.type
_entity.pdbx_description
1 polymer ?
#
loop_
_entity_poly.entity_id
_entity_poly.type
_entity_poly.pdbx_seq_one_letter_code
_entity_poly.pdbx_strand_id
1 'polypeptide(L)'
;MNSMLSEVTHSSGIGPTVARAALASHTVDGVVDLDQDALPPPAAPDTIAVVGPGNLGLVYFTGYDHRLTFEKLEALHPRLVDTLAAHPGIGVLLVRTQAHGAVVFGPRGIHFLHEARIEGEDPTGLFGPHTVASLLREDAVPHAPDLLLLSQYDPELGEVAAFEELIGSHGGRGGPQTEPFILYPSDWQLDEEVPLGAPAIYRNLRRWLQSIEIEL
;
A
#
# COMPACT_ATOMS: atom_id res chain seq x y z
N MET A 1 8.97 3.11 9.82
CA MET A 1 9.83 3.84 10.77
C MET A 1 9.57 3.42 12.23
N ASN A 2 8.31 3.28 12.65
CA ASN A 2 7.93 2.96 14.04
C ASN A 2 8.43 1.59 14.55
N SER A 3 8.60 0.57 13.70
CA SER A 3 9.07 -0.77 14.15
C SER A 3 10.56 -0.78 14.52
N MET A 4 11.43 -0.17 13.70
CA MET A 4 12.86 0.00 13.99
C MET A 4 13.08 0.79 15.29
N LEU A 5 12.28 1.84 15.53
CA LEU A 5 12.36 2.64 16.74
C LEU A 5 11.88 1.87 17.98
N SER A 6 10.80 1.10 17.85
CA SER A 6 10.29 0.25 18.93
C SER A 6 11.33 -0.82 19.32
N GLU A 7 12.00 -1.43 18.35
CA GLU A 7 13.06 -2.43 18.58
C GLU A 7 14.26 -1.85 19.35
N VAL A 8 14.67 -0.61 19.03
CA VAL A 8 15.71 0.12 19.77
C VAL A 8 15.30 0.32 21.23
N THR A 9 14.02 0.60 21.52
CA THR A 9 13.53 0.75 22.90
C THR A 9 13.50 -0.56 23.70
N HIS A 10 13.48 -1.73 23.06
CA HIS A 10 13.48 -3.03 23.74
C HIS A 10 14.88 -3.60 24.04
N SER A 11 15.94 -2.97 23.51
CA SER A 11 17.32 -3.39 23.73
C SER A 11 17.94 -2.83 25.03
N SER A 12 18.92 -3.53 25.59
CA SER A 12 19.59 -3.16 26.86
C SER A 12 20.92 -2.46 26.60
N GLY A 13 21.14 -1.28 27.19
CA GLY A 13 22.41 -0.54 27.10
C GLY A 13 22.24 0.98 27.28
N ILE A 14 23.36 1.71 27.25
CA ILE A 14 23.37 3.18 27.47
C ILE A 14 22.71 3.93 26.30
N GLY A 15 22.99 3.56 25.05
CA GLY A 15 22.36 4.16 23.86
C GLY A 15 20.83 3.99 23.80
N PRO A 16 20.30 2.77 23.98
CA PRO A 16 18.86 2.50 24.08
C PRO A 16 18.15 3.29 25.20
N THR A 17 18.84 3.55 26.31
CA THR A 17 18.28 4.33 27.43
C THR A 17 18.05 5.79 27.04
N VAL A 18 18.98 6.39 26.29
CA VAL A 18 18.85 7.76 25.77
C VAL A 18 17.75 7.85 24.71
N ALA A 19 17.69 6.86 23.80
CA ALA A 19 16.62 6.79 22.79
C ALA A 19 15.24 6.63 23.43
N ARG A 20 15.10 5.76 24.45
CA ARG A 20 13.84 5.57 25.20
C ARG A 20 13.42 6.83 25.93
N ALA A 21 14.36 7.58 26.51
CA ALA A 21 14.06 8.86 27.16
C ALA A 21 13.57 9.92 26.16
N ALA A 22 14.16 9.97 24.96
CA ALA A 22 13.76 10.90 23.91
C ALA A 22 12.38 10.57 23.30
N LEU A 23 12.02 9.29 23.25
CA LEU A 23 10.77 8.80 22.65
C LEU A 23 9.65 8.53 23.68
N ALA A 24 9.91 8.74 24.97
CA ALA A 24 8.98 8.44 26.05
C ALA A 24 7.65 9.22 25.94
N SER A 25 7.70 10.45 25.44
CA SER A 25 6.50 11.27 25.21
C SER A 25 5.65 10.80 24.02
N HIS A 26 6.22 9.94 23.17
CA HIS A 26 5.63 9.41 21.95
C HIS A 26 5.50 7.89 22.05
N THR A 27 5.45 7.32 23.26
CA THR A 27 5.31 5.86 23.45
C THR A 27 3.99 5.57 24.14
N VAL A 28 3.09 4.85 23.47
CA VAL A 28 1.83 4.36 24.03
C VAL A 28 1.85 2.83 23.99
N ASP A 29 1.61 2.20 25.14
CA ASP A 29 1.62 0.74 25.30
C ASP A 29 2.87 0.03 24.76
N GLY A 30 4.04 0.68 24.87
CA GLY A 30 5.33 0.13 24.45
C GLY A 30 5.63 0.29 22.95
N VAL A 31 4.75 0.94 22.19
CA VAL A 31 4.95 1.25 20.77
C VAL A 31 5.24 2.75 20.64
N VAL A 32 6.28 3.08 19.88
CA VAL A 32 6.57 4.48 19.54
C VAL A 32 5.54 4.95 18.51
N ASP A 33 4.62 5.79 18.98
CA ASP A 33 3.59 6.52 18.26
C ASP A 33 4.09 7.94 17.95
N LEU A 34 4.71 8.09 16.77
CA LEU A 34 5.14 9.37 16.23
C LEU A 34 3.99 10.17 15.59
N ASP A 35 2.77 9.64 15.58
CA ASP A 35 1.62 10.25 14.91
C ASP A 35 0.88 11.25 15.85
N GLN A 36 1.37 11.44 17.09
CA GLN A 36 0.84 12.42 18.05
C GLN A 36 1.27 13.87 17.79
N ASP A 37 2.21 14.10 16.88
CA ASP A 37 2.51 15.45 16.44
C ASP A 37 1.34 15.99 15.61
N ALA A 38 0.92 17.23 15.87
CA ALA A 38 -0.08 17.90 15.05
C ALA A 38 0.36 17.84 13.58
N LEU A 39 -0.50 17.31 12.71
CA LEU A 39 -0.22 17.21 11.29
C LEU A 39 0.26 18.57 10.78
N PRO A 40 1.40 18.63 10.07
CA PRO A 40 1.86 19.89 9.51
C PRO A 40 0.77 20.45 8.58
N PRO A 41 0.62 21.78 8.50
CA PRO A 41 -0.31 22.37 7.55
C PRO A 41 0.03 21.89 6.13
N PRO A 42 -0.96 21.84 5.22
CA PRO A 42 -0.72 21.50 3.83
C PRO A 42 0.42 22.35 3.24
N ALA A 43 1.18 21.74 2.32
CA ALA A 43 2.22 22.43 1.58
C ALA A 43 1.62 23.49 0.64
N ALA A 44 2.45 24.13 -0.18
CA ALA A 44 1.92 24.98 -1.24
C ALA A 44 1.04 24.14 -2.20
N PRO A 45 -0.09 24.69 -2.73
CA PRO A 45 -1.04 23.96 -3.58
C PRO A 45 -0.45 23.24 -4.80
N ASP A 46 0.71 23.68 -5.28
CA ASP A 46 1.45 23.14 -6.41
C ASP A 46 2.48 22.06 -6.02
N THR A 47 2.63 21.78 -4.72
CA THR A 47 3.56 20.77 -4.23
C THR A 47 2.97 19.38 -4.42
N ILE A 48 3.71 18.54 -5.13
CA ILE A 48 3.38 17.12 -5.36
C ILE A 48 4.53 16.28 -4.80
N ALA A 49 4.21 15.33 -3.93
CA ALA A 49 5.15 14.31 -3.49
C ALA A 49 4.91 13.02 -4.27
N VAL A 50 5.99 12.42 -4.78
CA VAL A 50 5.96 11.12 -5.44
C VAL A 50 6.87 10.18 -4.67
N VAL A 51 6.32 9.05 -4.24
CA VAL A 51 7.04 8.02 -3.49
C VAL A 51 6.96 6.73 -4.29
N GLY A 52 8.10 6.22 -4.75
CA GLY A 52 8.19 5.06 -5.65
C GLY A 52 8.91 3.86 -5.05
N PRO A 53 8.37 3.19 -4.00
CA PRO A 53 8.98 1.98 -3.46
C PRO A 53 8.81 0.82 -4.44
N GLY A 54 9.90 0.32 -5.01
CA GLY A 54 9.90 -0.71 -6.04
C GLY A 54 8.98 -0.36 -7.20
N ASN A 55 8.00 -1.22 -7.48
CA ASN A 55 7.09 -1.06 -8.62
C ASN A 55 5.73 -0.44 -8.27
N LEU A 56 5.60 0.08 -7.04
CA LEU A 56 4.45 0.84 -6.56
C LEU A 56 4.80 2.33 -6.57
N GLY A 57 3.96 3.15 -7.18
CA GLY A 57 4.07 4.60 -7.19
C GLY A 57 2.92 5.22 -6.41
N LEU A 58 3.23 6.10 -5.46
CA LEU A 58 2.26 6.82 -4.64
C LEU A 58 2.42 8.31 -4.90
N VAL A 59 1.37 8.95 -5.41
CA VAL A 59 1.36 10.39 -5.74
C VAL A 59 0.43 11.12 -4.79
N TYR A 60 0.98 12.14 -4.13
CA TYR A 60 0.28 12.97 -3.15
C TYR A 60 0.32 14.44 -3.58
N PHE A 61 -0.84 15.08 -3.65
CA PHE A 61 -1.02 16.51 -3.81
C PHE A 61 -1.04 17.15 -2.42
N THR A 62 0.15 17.42 -1.89
CA THR A 62 0.35 17.75 -0.46
C THR A 62 -0.12 19.14 -0.07
N GLY A 63 -0.55 19.95 -1.03
CA GLY A 63 -1.20 21.23 -0.79
C GLY A 63 -2.67 21.15 -0.37
N TYR A 64 -3.22 19.95 -0.21
CA TYR A 64 -4.59 19.70 0.24
C TYR A 64 -4.59 18.83 1.50
N ASP A 65 -5.51 19.11 2.42
CA ASP A 65 -5.71 18.38 3.68
C ASP A 65 -6.58 17.12 3.53
N HIS A 66 -7.00 16.83 2.30
CA HIS A 66 -7.85 15.70 1.94
C HIS A 66 -7.38 15.10 0.62
N ARG A 67 -7.69 13.81 0.44
CA ARG A 67 -7.47 13.11 -0.82
C ARG A 67 -8.35 13.69 -1.93
N LEU A 68 -7.71 14.05 -3.03
CA LEU A 68 -8.35 14.56 -4.23
C LEU A 68 -9.04 13.44 -5.00
N THR A 69 -10.14 13.82 -5.66
CA THR A 69 -10.90 12.94 -6.55
C THR A 69 -10.44 13.13 -7.99
N PHE A 70 -10.68 12.14 -8.84
CA PHE A 70 -10.42 12.21 -10.29
C PHE A 70 -10.94 13.51 -10.89
N GLU A 71 -12.19 13.89 -10.58
CA GLU A 71 -12.82 15.10 -11.12
C GLU A 71 -12.09 16.37 -10.69
N LYS A 72 -11.60 16.40 -9.44
CA LYS A 72 -10.82 17.53 -8.94
C LYS A 72 -9.42 17.57 -9.55
N LEU A 73 -8.78 16.41 -9.71
CA LEU A 73 -7.48 16.27 -10.35
C LEU A 73 -7.54 16.73 -11.81
N GLU A 74 -8.54 16.30 -12.58
CA GLU A 74 -8.73 16.73 -13.97
C GLU A 74 -9.04 18.23 -14.10
N ALA A 75 -9.75 18.83 -13.13
CA ALA A 75 -10.00 20.27 -13.11
C ALA A 75 -8.72 21.09 -12.82
N LEU A 76 -7.83 20.59 -11.97
CA LEU A 76 -6.57 21.25 -11.62
C LEU A 76 -5.46 21.00 -12.65
N HIS A 77 -5.39 19.77 -13.16
CA HIS A 77 -4.36 19.25 -14.06
C HIS A 77 -5.05 18.47 -15.19
N PRO A 78 -5.58 19.19 -16.21
CA PRO A 78 -6.28 18.54 -17.31
C PRO A 78 -5.39 17.51 -17.99
N ARG A 79 -5.95 16.32 -18.25
CA ARG A 79 -5.24 15.20 -18.85
C ARG A 79 -4.06 14.65 -18.05
N LEU A 80 -4.11 14.72 -16.73
CA LEU A 80 -3.08 14.08 -15.92
C LEU A 80 -3.30 12.57 -15.89
N VAL A 81 -4.52 12.15 -15.59
CA VAL A 81 -4.83 10.73 -15.36
C VAL A 81 -4.77 9.94 -16.66
N ASP A 82 -5.31 10.48 -17.75
CA ASP A 82 -5.25 9.83 -19.08
C ASP A 82 -3.79 9.68 -19.57
N THR A 83 -2.94 10.69 -19.37
CA THR A 83 -1.55 10.69 -19.81
C THR A 83 -0.73 9.68 -19.01
N LEU A 84 -0.96 9.58 -17.70
CA LEU A 84 -0.31 8.58 -16.86
C LEU A 84 -0.80 7.17 -17.18
N ALA A 85 -2.12 6.96 -17.31
CA ALA A 85 -2.68 5.64 -17.63
C ALA A 85 -2.27 5.14 -19.02
N ALA A 86 -1.98 6.04 -19.96
CA ALA A 86 -1.46 5.72 -21.28
C ALA A 86 0.08 5.54 -21.33
N HIS A 87 0.80 5.86 -20.26
CA HIS A 87 2.25 5.76 -20.23
C HIS A 87 2.68 4.29 -20.25
N PRO A 88 3.58 3.85 -21.16
CA PRO A 88 3.92 2.43 -21.30
C PRO A 88 4.50 1.81 -20.03
N GLY A 89 5.21 2.60 -19.22
CA GLY A 89 5.75 2.14 -17.93
C GLY A 89 4.73 1.97 -16.80
N ILE A 90 3.45 2.32 -17.00
CA ILE A 90 2.38 2.21 -15.99
C ILE A 90 1.39 1.15 -16.47
N GLY A 91 1.23 0.07 -15.69
CA GLY A 91 0.29 -1.00 -16.00
C GLY A 91 -1.11 -0.74 -15.43
N VAL A 92 -1.17 -0.12 -14.26
CA VAL A 92 -2.40 0.18 -13.52
C VAL A 92 -2.26 1.55 -12.85
N LEU A 93 -3.31 2.36 -12.93
CA LEU A 93 -3.49 3.59 -12.15
C LEU A 93 -4.82 3.52 -11.40
N LEU A 94 -4.77 3.53 -10.06
CA LEU A 94 -5.93 3.64 -9.19
C LEU A 94 -6.15 5.11 -8.79
N VAL A 95 -7.37 5.59 -8.93
CA VAL A 95 -7.83 6.91 -8.46
C VAL A 95 -9.24 6.82 -7.88
N ARG A 96 -9.54 7.63 -6.87
CA ARG A 96 -10.90 7.73 -6.32
C ARG A 96 -11.71 8.74 -7.13
N THR A 97 -12.91 8.36 -7.52
CA THR A 97 -13.89 9.23 -8.19
C THR A 97 -15.01 9.61 -7.22
N GLN A 98 -15.69 10.73 -7.48
CA GLN A 98 -16.86 11.13 -6.69
C GLN A 98 -18.06 10.20 -6.93
N ALA A 99 -18.26 9.77 -8.18
CA ALA A 99 -19.46 9.04 -8.57
C ALA A 99 -19.35 7.51 -8.35
N HIS A 100 -18.16 6.94 -8.52
CA HIS A 100 -17.97 5.48 -8.60
C HIS A 100 -17.00 4.92 -7.55
N GLY A 101 -16.46 5.77 -6.67
CA GLY A 101 -15.42 5.36 -5.70
C GLY A 101 -14.11 4.99 -6.39
N ALA A 102 -13.46 3.92 -5.95
CA ALA A 102 -12.21 3.41 -6.52
C ALA A 102 -12.35 2.96 -7.98
N VAL A 103 -11.62 3.61 -8.88
CA VAL A 103 -11.56 3.28 -10.31
C VAL A 103 -10.12 3.06 -10.72
N VAL A 104 -9.89 1.97 -11.46
CA VAL A 104 -8.60 1.60 -12.01
C VAL A 104 -8.59 1.85 -13.51
N PHE A 105 -7.58 2.56 -13.99
CA PHE A 105 -7.29 2.78 -15.39
C PHE A 105 -6.09 1.93 -15.81
N GLY A 106 -6.20 1.29 -16.96
CA GLY A 106 -5.08 0.67 -17.67
C GLY A 106 -4.97 1.24 -19.09
N PRO A 107 -3.99 0.78 -19.88
CA PRO A 107 -3.73 1.33 -21.22
C PRO A 107 -4.87 1.11 -22.23
N ARG A 108 -5.75 0.11 -21.98
CA ARG A 108 -6.83 -0.29 -22.90
C ARG A 108 -8.16 -0.57 -22.20
N GLY A 109 -8.31 -0.14 -20.96
CA GLY A 109 -9.57 -0.36 -20.24
C GLY A 109 -9.60 0.23 -18.83
N ILE A 110 -10.76 0.10 -18.22
CA ILE A 110 -11.13 0.70 -16.94
C ILE A 110 -11.85 -0.34 -16.10
N HIS A 111 -11.57 -0.39 -14.81
CA HIS A 111 -12.26 -1.26 -13.85
C HIS A 111 -12.80 -0.43 -12.68
N PHE A 112 -14.12 -0.38 -12.56
CA PHE A 112 -14.86 0.23 -11.46
C PHE A 112 -14.98 -0.77 -10.31
N LEU A 113 -14.11 -0.68 -9.32
CA LEU A 113 -13.87 -1.77 -8.36
C LEU A 113 -15.09 -2.07 -7.48
N HIS A 114 -15.82 -1.05 -7.05
CA HIS A 114 -17.03 -1.23 -6.22
C HIS A 114 -18.25 -1.75 -7.00
N GLU A 115 -18.23 -1.56 -8.32
CA GLU A 115 -19.32 -1.99 -9.21
C GLU A 115 -19.04 -3.35 -9.84
N ALA A 116 -17.83 -3.90 -9.66
CA ALA A 116 -17.33 -5.07 -10.37
C ALA A 116 -17.56 -4.96 -11.89
N ARG A 117 -17.38 -3.75 -12.43
CA ARG A 117 -17.67 -3.41 -13.83
C ARG A 117 -16.38 -3.06 -14.56
N ILE A 118 -16.19 -3.66 -15.73
CA ILE A 118 -15.03 -3.46 -16.59
C ILE A 118 -15.49 -2.88 -17.92
N GLU A 119 -14.73 -1.90 -18.43
CA GLU A 119 -14.87 -1.35 -19.78
C GLU A 119 -13.55 -1.57 -20.53
N GLY A 120 -13.59 -2.23 -21.69
CA GLY A 120 -12.39 -2.61 -22.43
C GLY A 120 -11.67 -3.82 -21.80
N GLU A 121 -10.34 -3.76 -21.74
CA GLU A 121 -9.53 -4.82 -21.10
C GLU A 121 -9.43 -4.60 -19.58
N ASP A 122 -9.54 -5.66 -18.79
CA ASP A 122 -9.38 -5.58 -17.33
C ASP A 122 -7.93 -5.23 -16.95
N PRO A 123 -7.67 -4.03 -16.41
CA PRO A 123 -6.32 -3.63 -16.02
C PRO A 123 -5.74 -4.47 -14.87
N THR A 124 -6.60 -5.08 -14.06
CA THR A 124 -6.20 -5.81 -12.84
C THR A 124 -5.86 -7.27 -13.08
N GLY A 125 -6.31 -7.83 -14.22
CA GLY A 125 -6.25 -9.27 -14.49
C GLY A 125 -4.84 -9.85 -14.48
N LEU A 126 -3.86 -9.11 -15.02
CA LEU A 126 -2.46 -9.56 -15.09
C LEU A 126 -1.79 -9.68 -13.71
N PHE A 127 -2.31 -9.00 -12.68
CA PHE A 127 -1.70 -8.98 -11.34
C PHE A 127 -2.28 -10.05 -10.38
N GLY A 128 -3.17 -10.88 -10.90
CA GLY A 128 -3.75 -12.02 -10.20
C GLY A 128 -5.08 -11.72 -9.48
N PRO A 129 -5.76 -12.76 -8.98
CA PRO A 129 -7.16 -12.70 -8.53
C PRO A 129 -7.39 -11.84 -7.27
N HIS A 130 -6.33 -11.63 -6.46
CA HIS A 130 -6.43 -10.85 -5.23
C HIS A 130 -6.16 -9.35 -5.44
N THR A 131 -5.86 -8.92 -6.67
CA THR A 131 -5.50 -7.53 -6.98
C THR A 131 -6.61 -6.55 -6.61
N VAL A 132 -7.86 -6.84 -6.99
CA VAL A 132 -9.02 -5.97 -6.67
C VAL A 132 -9.16 -5.80 -5.15
N ALA A 133 -9.06 -6.89 -4.39
CA ALA A 133 -9.14 -6.84 -2.93
C ALA A 133 -7.99 -6.03 -2.32
N SER A 134 -6.76 -6.17 -2.84
CA SER A 134 -5.62 -5.34 -2.42
C SER A 134 -5.86 -3.85 -2.72
N LEU A 135 -6.30 -3.51 -3.93
CA LEU A 135 -6.52 -2.11 -4.32
C LEU A 135 -7.67 -1.45 -3.54
N LEU A 136 -8.76 -2.18 -3.28
CA LEU A 136 -9.84 -1.68 -2.42
C LEU A 136 -9.37 -1.45 -0.98
N ARG A 137 -8.50 -2.32 -0.46
CA ARG A 137 -7.88 -2.13 0.86
C ARG A 137 -7.00 -0.89 0.90
N GLU A 138 -6.15 -0.69 -0.10
CA GLU A 138 -5.31 0.51 -0.21
C GLU A 138 -6.16 1.77 -0.34
N ASP A 139 -7.21 1.74 -1.17
CA ASP A 139 -8.14 2.86 -1.34
C ASP A 139 -8.80 3.27 0.00
N ALA A 140 -9.11 2.30 0.86
CA ALA A 140 -9.75 2.52 2.15
C ALA A 140 -8.81 3.07 3.24
N VAL A 141 -7.48 3.11 3.01
CA VAL A 141 -6.54 3.67 3.99
C VAL A 141 -6.78 5.18 4.14
N PRO A 142 -6.86 5.72 5.38
CA PRO A 142 -7.11 7.16 5.60
C PRO A 142 -6.11 8.09 4.90
N HIS A 143 -4.85 7.64 4.79
CA HIS A 143 -3.74 8.37 4.15
C HIS A 143 -3.35 7.78 2.78
N ALA A 144 -4.31 7.16 2.09
CA ALA A 144 -4.10 6.67 0.72
C ALA A 144 -3.67 7.82 -0.21
N PRO A 145 -2.81 7.55 -1.21
CA PRO A 145 -2.40 8.55 -2.17
C PRO A 145 -3.56 8.99 -3.07
N ASP A 146 -3.44 10.17 -3.68
CA ASP A 146 -4.40 10.65 -4.68
C ASP A 146 -4.39 9.74 -5.91
N LEU A 147 -3.20 9.33 -6.35
CA LEU A 147 -2.98 8.33 -7.38
C LEU A 147 -2.07 7.22 -6.87
N LEU A 148 -2.49 5.97 -7.05
CA LEU A 148 -1.65 4.79 -6.85
C LEU A 148 -1.34 4.19 -8.22
N LEU A 149 -0.06 3.96 -8.49
CA LEU A 149 0.44 3.42 -9.75
C LEU A 149 1.07 2.06 -9.49
N LEU A 150 0.78 1.08 -10.34
CA LEU A 150 1.64 -0.08 -10.51
C LEU A 150 2.33 0.03 -11.86
N SER A 151 3.62 -0.29 -11.89
CA SER A 151 4.37 -0.32 -13.14
C SER A 151 3.77 -1.30 -14.15
N GLN A 152 4.27 -1.26 -15.38
CA GLN A 152 4.13 -2.38 -16.30
C GLN A 152 4.63 -3.70 -15.67
N TYR A 153 4.04 -4.80 -16.11
CA TYR A 153 4.40 -6.16 -15.69
C TYR A 153 4.54 -7.04 -16.93
N ASP A 154 5.66 -7.75 -17.04
CA ASP A 154 5.92 -8.76 -18.05
C ASP A 154 5.62 -10.16 -17.47
N PRO A 155 4.51 -10.81 -17.87
CA PRO A 155 4.14 -12.12 -17.34
C PRO A 155 4.98 -13.27 -17.92
N GLU A 156 5.66 -13.08 -19.06
CA GLU A 156 6.53 -14.11 -19.65
C GLU A 156 7.84 -14.22 -18.86
N LEU A 157 8.40 -13.08 -18.47
CA LEU A 157 9.61 -13.00 -17.66
C LEU A 157 9.33 -13.06 -16.15
N GLY A 158 8.10 -12.73 -15.75
CA GLY A 158 7.75 -12.56 -14.34
C GLY A 158 8.35 -11.29 -13.72
N GLU A 159 8.62 -10.27 -14.55
CA GLU A 159 9.37 -9.07 -14.18
C GLU A 159 8.49 -7.82 -14.13
N VAL A 160 8.77 -6.94 -13.17
CA VAL A 160 8.13 -5.63 -13.02
C VAL A 160 9.18 -4.53 -13.24
N ALA A 161 8.75 -3.36 -13.68
CA ALA A 161 9.63 -2.19 -13.79
C ALA A 161 9.63 -1.40 -12.47
N ALA A 162 10.76 -1.32 -11.77
CA ALA A 162 10.87 -0.46 -10.61
C ALA A 162 10.79 1.03 -11.01
N PHE A 163 10.15 1.85 -10.19
CA PHE A 163 10.19 3.31 -10.29
C PHE A 163 11.43 3.90 -9.61
N GLU A 164 12.22 3.09 -8.92
CA GLU A 164 13.49 3.44 -8.29
C GLU A 164 14.69 2.79 -9.01
N GLU A 165 15.90 3.30 -8.74
CA GLU A 165 17.14 2.87 -9.40
C GLU A 165 17.76 1.59 -8.79
N LEU A 166 17.01 0.86 -7.96
CA LEU A 166 17.50 -0.34 -7.28
C LEU A 166 17.36 -1.59 -8.16
N ILE A 167 18.30 -2.54 -7.96
CA ILE A 167 18.31 -3.82 -8.71
C ILE A 167 17.15 -4.73 -8.27
N GLY A 168 16.78 -4.70 -6.99
CA GLY A 168 15.63 -5.42 -6.45
C GLY A 168 14.39 -4.53 -6.43
N SER A 169 13.23 -5.12 -6.65
CA SER A 169 11.92 -4.44 -6.60
C SER A 169 10.96 -5.19 -5.71
N HIS A 170 10.14 -4.46 -4.95
CA HIS A 170 9.12 -5.01 -4.07
C HIS A 170 8.01 -3.98 -3.83
N GLY A 171 7.01 -4.35 -3.02
CA GLY A 171 6.01 -3.41 -2.49
C GLY A 171 4.78 -3.22 -3.38
N GLY A 172 4.86 -3.53 -4.67
CA GLY A 172 3.72 -3.57 -5.57
C GLY A 172 3.19 -4.99 -5.81
N ARG A 173 2.73 -5.25 -7.03
CA ARG A 173 2.26 -6.57 -7.49
C ARG A 173 2.92 -6.96 -8.81
N GLY A 174 2.89 -8.26 -9.12
CA GLY A 174 3.44 -8.85 -10.34
C GLY A 174 4.69 -9.68 -10.04
N GLY A 175 4.83 -10.83 -10.70
CA GLY A 175 5.98 -11.72 -10.56
C GLY A 175 6.06 -12.48 -9.22
N PRO A 176 7.23 -13.07 -8.91
CA PRO A 176 7.42 -13.97 -7.77
C PRO A 176 7.10 -13.37 -6.38
N GLN A 177 7.09 -12.05 -6.22
CA GLN A 177 6.66 -11.40 -4.96
C GLN A 177 5.20 -11.71 -4.60
N THR A 178 4.42 -12.22 -5.55
CA THR A 178 3.01 -12.60 -5.36
C THR A 178 2.79 -14.06 -5.00
N GLU A 179 3.86 -14.83 -4.78
CA GLU A 179 3.84 -16.25 -4.42
C GLU A 179 4.34 -16.51 -2.98
N PRO A 180 3.76 -15.88 -1.94
CA PRO A 180 4.13 -16.20 -0.57
C PRO A 180 3.61 -17.59 -0.19
N PHE A 181 4.30 -18.26 0.73
CA PHE A 181 3.81 -19.48 1.36
C PHE A 181 3.97 -19.40 2.88
N ILE A 182 3.14 -20.17 3.58
CA ILE A 182 3.26 -20.38 5.02
C ILE A 182 3.38 -21.89 5.23
N LEU A 183 4.42 -22.31 5.95
CA LEU A 183 4.55 -23.68 6.41
C LEU A 183 4.12 -23.73 7.88
N TYR A 184 3.13 -24.55 8.19
CA TYR A 184 2.57 -24.70 9.53
C TYR A 184 2.17 -26.17 9.81
N PRO A 185 2.08 -26.61 11.08
CA PRO A 185 1.65 -27.96 11.44
C PRO A 185 0.29 -28.32 10.83
N SER A 186 0.16 -29.54 10.29
CA SER A 186 -1.05 -29.95 9.55
C SER A 186 -2.33 -30.01 10.39
N ASP A 187 -2.19 -30.08 11.70
CA ASP A 187 -3.27 -30.11 12.68
C ASP A 187 -3.72 -28.70 13.12
N TRP A 188 -2.98 -27.65 12.75
CA TRP A 188 -3.40 -26.27 12.98
C TRP A 188 -4.39 -25.81 11.91
N GLN A 189 -5.31 -24.94 12.29
CA GLN A 189 -6.36 -24.44 11.39
C GLN A 189 -6.08 -23.00 11.00
N LEU A 190 -6.24 -22.70 9.71
CA LEU A 190 -6.36 -21.34 9.21
C LEU A 190 -7.81 -20.87 9.30
N ASP A 191 -8.02 -19.60 9.65
CA ASP A 191 -9.36 -18.97 9.68
C ASP A 191 -9.93 -18.75 8.26
N GLU A 192 -9.05 -18.54 7.29
CA GLU A 192 -9.36 -18.25 5.89
C GLU A 192 -8.52 -19.18 5.01
N GLU A 193 -9.05 -19.67 3.89
CA GLU A 193 -8.32 -20.56 2.97
C GLU A 193 -7.04 -19.90 2.44
N VAL A 194 -7.11 -18.59 2.18
CA VAL A 194 -5.96 -17.74 1.82
C VAL A 194 -5.96 -16.50 2.71
N PRO A 195 -5.11 -16.42 3.75
CA PRO A 195 -5.03 -15.23 4.59
C PRO A 195 -4.43 -14.07 3.81
N LEU A 196 -5.23 -13.03 3.54
CA LEU A 196 -4.81 -11.88 2.75
C LEU A 196 -4.19 -10.77 3.60
N GLY A 197 -2.90 -10.55 3.40
CA GLY A 197 -2.13 -9.47 4.01
C GLY A 197 -1.76 -9.69 5.48
N ALA A 198 -0.85 -8.86 5.98
CA ALA A 198 -0.26 -9.01 7.31
C ALA A 198 -1.28 -9.15 8.46
N PRO A 199 -2.43 -8.44 8.49
CA PRO A 199 -3.40 -8.62 9.58
C PRO A 199 -4.07 -9.99 9.61
N ALA A 200 -4.35 -10.61 8.45
CA ALA A 200 -4.91 -11.96 8.41
C ALA A 200 -3.89 -12.99 8.92
N ILE A 201 -2.63 -12.82 8.52
CA ILE A 201 -1.51 -13.64 9.02
C ILE A 201 -1.36 -13.47 10.53
N TYR A 202 -1.35 -12.23 11.03
CA TYR A 202 -1.22 -11.93 12.45
C TYR A 202 -2.32 -12.58 13.30
N ARG A 203 -3.58 -12.53 12.87
CA ARG A 203 -4.70 -13.18 13.58
C ARG A 203 -4.49 -14.70 13.69
N ASN A 204 -4.10 -15.34 12.58
CA ASN A 204 -3.78 -16.78 12.58
C ASN A 204 -2.63 -17.10 13.53
N LEU A 205 -1.53 -16.33 13.50
CA LEU A 205 -0.40 -16.50 14.41
C LEU A 205 -0.81 -16.36 15.88
N ARG A 206 -1.60 -15.32 16.22
CA ARG A 206 -2.11 -15.11 17.59
C ARG A 206 -2.96 -16.28 18.08
N ARG A 207 -3.84 -16.80 17.23
CA ARG A 207 -4.69 -17.95 17.55
C ARG A 207 -3.87 -19.22 17.75
N TRP A 208 -2.87 -19.46 16.91
CA TRP A 208 -1.99 -20.61 17.05
C TRP A 208 -1.19 -20.57 18.35
N LEU A 209 -0.66 -19.41 18.74
CA LEU A 209 -0.01 -19.21 20.03
C LEU A 209 -0.95 -19.55 21.19
N GLN A 210 -2.19 -19.08 21.15
CA GLN A 210 -3.21 -19.43 22.15
C GLN A 210 -3.51 -20.92 22.19
N SER A 211 -3.55 -21.60 21.04
CA SER A 211 -3.82 -23.05 20.97
C SER A 211 -2.75 -23.93 21.62
N ILE A 212 -1.56 -23.37 21.86
CA ILE A 212 -0.44 -24.02 22.55
C ILE A 212 -0.11 -23.33 23.88
N GLU A 213 -1.08 -22.59 24.46
CA GLU A 213 -1.00 -21.97 25.78
C GLU A 213 0.07 -20.86 25.91
N ILE A 214 0.39 -20.16 24.81
CA ILE A 214 1.25 -18.96 24.81
C ILE A 214 0.38 -17.70 24.70
N GLU A 215 0.41 -16.85 25.74
CA GLU A 215 -0.22 -15.53 25.76
C GLU A 215 0.85 -14.43 25.58
N LEU A 216 0.61 -13.45 24.68
CA LEU A 216 1.41 -12.22 24.57
C LEU A 216 0.56 -10.97 24.80
#